data_AF-A0A243W4N6-F1
#
_entry.id   AF-A0A243W4N6-F1
#
_cell.length_a   1.000
_cell.length_b   1.000
_cell.length_c   1.000
_cell.angle_alpha   90.00
_cell.angle_beta   90.00
_cell.angle_gamma   90.00
#
_symmetry.space_group_name_H-M   'P 1'
#
loop_
_entity.id
_entity.type
_entity.pdbx_description
1 polymer ?
#
loop_
_entity_poly.entity_id
_entity_poly.type
_entity_poly.pdbx_seq_one_letter_code
_entity_poly.pdbx_strand_id
1 'polypeptide(L)'
;AKAELAHTDLAFTYSTRSKGRQVTHIAFEFKPVGSAGSPRALPSAPVEAWEAAVLAAGVSGKSLPQIREQLQAGTYDLGYVRYVLDTVSAQAKTGKVQKQGGAVFKALTKGYLLEDYQRTQQAPARVQRTANAAREQQRRKVSGELEDARKSLAFIQTADYYNAENRPGAIVEVEAKIAKLAEQLHQLSG
;
A
#
# COMPACT_ATOMS: atom_id res chain seq x y z
N ALA A 1 -0.55 -10.90 -36.04
CA ALA A 1 -0.72 -11.99 -35.06
C ALA A 1 -2.22 -12.27 -34.78
N LYS A 2 -2.97 -12.77 -35.78
CA LYS A 2 -4.39 -13.17 -35.64
C LYS A 2 -4.62 -14.68 -35.85
N ALA A 3 -3.64 -15.35 -36.46
CA ALA A 3 -3.74 -16.75 -36.84
C ALA A 3 -3.38 -17.72 -35.70
N GLU A 4 -2.61 -17.28 -34.70
CA GLU A 4 -2.06 -18.19 -33.67
C GLU A 4 -2.99 -18.42 -32.46
N LEU A 5 -4.11 -17.67 -32.36
CA LEU A 5 -5.06 -17.80 -31.25
C LEU A 5 -6.25 -18.72 -31.57
N ALA A 6 -6.29 -19.32 -32.76
CA ALA A 6 -7.39 -20.21 -33.19
C ALA A 6 -7.28 -21.64 -32.64
N HIS A 7 -6.20 -21.98 -31.93
CA HIS A 7 -5.94 -23.32 -31.40
C HIS A 7 -6.17 -23.44 -29.88
N THR A 8 -6.67 -22.42 -29.21
CA THR A 8 -7.07 -22.53 -27.81
C THR A 8 -8.56 -22.86 -27.72
N ASP A 9 -8.85 -24.00 -27.09
CA ASP A 9 -10.18 -24.54 -26.79
C ASP A 9 -10.88 -23.73 -25.68
N LEU A 10 -10.89 -22.39 -25.82
CA LEU A 10 -11.56 -21.47 -24.92
C LEU A 10 -12.66 -20.75 -25.71
N ALA A 11 -13.91 -21.11 -25.40
CA ALA A 11 -15.10 -20.47 -25.96
C ALA A 11 -15.29 -19.05 -25.39
N PHE A 12 -14.44 -18.11 -25.80
CA PHE A 12 -14.63 -16.68 -25.52
C PHE A 12 -15.02 -15.94 -26.81
N THR A 13 -15.98 -15.03 -26.68
CA THR A 13 -16.33 -14.09 -27.75
C THR A 13 -15.72 -12.74 -27.39
N TYR A 14 -15.26 -11.96 -28.36
CA TYR A 14 -14.80 -10.60 -28.08
C TYR A 14 -15.59 -9.60 -28.92
N SER A 15 -15.88 -8.46 -28.34
CA SER A 15 -16.47 -7.31 -29.04
C SER A 15 -15.53 -6.11 -28.92
N THR A 16 -15.49 -5.30 -29.97
CA THR A 16 -14.69 -4.08 -29.98
C THR A 16 -15.63 -2.88 -29.90
N ARG A 17 -15.36 -1.98 -28.95
CA ARG A 17 -16.07 -0.70 -28.86
C ARG A 17 -15.15 0.39 -29.37
N SER A 18 -15.57 1.04 -30.45
CA SER A 18 -14.87 2.18 -31.04
C SER A 18 -15.56 3.49 -30.66
N LYS A 19 -14.76 4.55 -30.55
CA LYS A 19 -15.25 5.93 -30.51
C LYS A 19 -14.83 6.57 -31.82
N GLY A 20 -15.73 6.57 -32.80
CA GLY A 20 -15.43 6.99 -34.18
C GLY A 20 -14.56 5.97 -34.92
N ARG A 21 -13.50 6.42 -35.60
CA ARG A 21 -12.62 5.57 -36.42
C ARG A 21 -11.56 4.78 -35.64
N GLN A 22 -11.52 4.93 -34.32
CA GLN A 22 -10.51 4.31 -33.46
C GLN A 22 -11.16 3.39 -32.43
N VAL A 23 -10.71 2.13 -32.38
CA VAL A 23 -11.12 1.16 -31.37
C VAL A 23 -10.44 1.54 -30.06
N THR A 24 -11.22 1.84 -29.03
CA THR A 24 -10.70 2.26 -27.72
C THR A 24 -10.71 1.12 -26.70
N HIS A 25 -11.61 0.14 -26.83
CA HIS A 25 -11.71 -0.97 -25.90
C HIS A 25 -12.04 -2.28 -26.61
N ILE A 26 -11.43 -3.37 -26.12
CA ILE A 26 -11.77 -4.74 -26.51
C ILE A 26 -12.35 -5.41 -25.25
N ALA A 27 -13.61 -5.79 -25.32
CA ALA A 27 -14.30 -6.49 -24.26
C ALA A 27 -14.32 -7.99 -24.59
N PHE A 28 -13.81 -8.80 -23.68
CA PHE A 28 -13.85 -10.26 -23.78
C PHE A 28 -15.02 -10.77 -22.95
N GLU A 29 -15.97 -11.44 -23.60
CA GLU A 29 -17.12 -12.08 -22.97
C GLU A 29 -16.92 -13.59 -22.90
N PHE A 30 -16.96 -14.11 -21.68
CA PHE A 30 -16.90 -15.54 -21.40
C PHE A 30 -18.31 -16.01 -21.05
N LYS A 31 -18.83 -17.00 -21.79
CA LYS A 31 -20.10 -17.63 -21.42
C LYS A 31 -19.85 -18.55 -20.22
N PRO A 32 -20.53 -18.35 -19.09
CA PRO A 32 -20.40 -19.25 -17.94
C PRO A 32 -20.98 -20.61 -18.34
N VAL A 33 -20.16 -21.65 -18.32
CA VAL A 33 -20.62 -23.02 -18.49
C VAL A 33 -21.10 -23.56 -17.14
N GLY A 34 -22.39 -23.87 -17.05
CA GLY A 34 -22.98 -24.75 -16.03
C GLY A 34 -23.54 -24.07 -14.78
N SER A 35 -24.83 -24.28 -14.54
CA SER A 35 -25.62 -23.74 -13.44
C SER A 35 -25.92 -24.82 -12.38
N ALA A 36 -25.97 -24.38 -11.12
CA ALA A 36 -26.73 -24.89 -9.96
C ALA A 36 -26.33 -26.21 -9.25
N GLY A 37 -25.88 -26.08 -7.98
CA GLY A 37 -25.92 -27.14 -6.97
C GLY A 37 -25.02 -26.92 -5.73
N SER A 38 -25.45 -26.08 -4.77
CA SER A 38 -24.85 -25.87 -3.42
C SER A 38 -23.39 -25.39 -3.34
N PRO A 39 -22.98 -24.65 -2.28
CA PRO A 39 -21.69 -23.96 -2.25
C PRO A 39 -20.58 -24.98 -1.96
N ARG A 40 -20.07 -25.63 -3.01
CA ARG A 40 -18.97 -26.58 -2.92
C ARG A 40 -17.82 -26.16 -3.83
N ALA A 41 -16.71 -25.89 -3.14
CA ALA A 41 -15.33 -25.88 -3.61
C ALA A 41 -15.05 -24.95 -4.80
N LEU A 42 -14.58 -23.74 -4.45
CA LEU A 42 -13.57 -23.02 -5.22
C LEU A 42 -12.52 -24.01 -5.76
N PRO A 43 -11.99 -23.80 -6.98
CA PRO A 43 -10.97 -24.68 -7.54
C PRO A 43 -9.85 -24.82 -6.52
N SER A 44 -9.49 -26.05 -6.17
CA SER A 44 -8.35 -26.32 -5.30
C SER A 44 -7.12 -25.67 -5.92
N ALA A 45 -6.84 -24.45 -5.46
CA ALA A 45 -5.55 -23.83 -5.57
C ALA A 45 -4.50 -24.87 -5.14
N PRO A 46 -3.32 -24.90 -5.79
CA PRO A 46 -2.30 -25.89 -5.48
C PRO A 46 -2.08 -25.86 -3.98
N VAL A 47 -2.21 -27.04 -3.33
CA VAL A 47 -1.97 -27.31 -1.90
C VAL A 47 -1.35 -26.11 -1.20
N GLU A 48 -2.21 -25.40 -0.48
CA GLU A 48 -2.25 -23.95 -0.35
C GLU A 48 -0.92 -23.35 0.16
N ALA A 49 -0.44 -22.26 -0.43
CA ALA A 49 0.83 -21.62 -0.06
C ALA A 49 0.98 -21.33 1.46
N TRP A 50 -0.13 -21.16 2.17
CA TRP A 50 -0.14 -20.99 3.62
C TRP A 50 0.19 -22.29 4.38
N GLU A 51 -0.20 -23.47 3.88
CA GLU A 51 0.11 -24.77 4.49
C GLU A 51 1.62 -25.01 4.46
N ALA A 52 2.25 -24.77 3.31
CA ALA A 52 3.70 -24.84 3.17
C ALA A 52 4.41 -23.86 4.12
N ALA A 53 3.89 -22.63 4.26
CA ALA A 53 4.47 -21.64 5.17
C ALA A 53 4.32 -22.03 6.65
N VAL A 54 3.18 -22.59 7.04
CA VAL A 54 2.91 -23.08 8.39
C VAL A 54 3.77 -24.31 8.73
N LEU A 55 3.95 -25.23 7.78
CA LEU A 55 4.89 -26.35 7.91
C LEU A 55 6.34 -25.85 8.05
N ALA A 56 6.76 -24.89 7.24
CA ALA A 56 8.09 -24.29 7.31
C ALA A 56 8.36 -23.58 8.66
N ALA A 57 7.32 -23.07 9.32
CA ALA A 57 7.39 -22.53 10.67
C ALA A 57 7.49 -23.61 11.78
N GLY A 58 7.44 -24.90 11.41
CA GLY A 58 7.59 -26.03 12.31
C GLY A 58 6.28 -26.56 12.90
N VAL A 59 5.13 -26.20 12.34
CA VAL A 59 3.84 -26.81 12.72
C VAL A 59 3.75 -28.21 12.10
N SER A 60 3.20 -29.17 12.84
CA SER A 60 3.03 -30.54 12.35
C SER A 60 1.97 -30.59 11.24
N GLY A 61 2.21 -31.39 10.19
CA GLY A 61 1.23 -31.65 9.14
C GLY A 61 -0.11 -32.22 9.66
N LYS A 62 -0.08 -32.94 10.80
CA LYS A 62 -1.30 -33.44 11.47
C LYS A 62 -2.22 -32.32 11.98
N SER A 63 -1.69 -31.12 12.13
CA SER A 63 -2.39 -29.94 12.65
C SER A 63 -3.00 -29.07 11.55
N LEU A 64 -2.64 -29.29 10.28
CA LEU A 64 -3.17 -28.53 9.15
C LEU A 64 -4.70 -28.66 8.98
N PRO A 65 -5.32 -29.85 9.14
CA PRO A 65 -6.78 -29.96 9.03
C PRO A 65 -7.53 -29.04 10.00
N GLN A 66 -7.06 -28.95 11.24
CA GLN A 66 -7.67 -28.09 12.25
C GLN A 66 -7.54 -26.60 11.91
N ILE A 67 -6.41 -26.17 11.32
CA ILE A 67 -6.21 -24.79 10.88
C ILE A 67 -7.12 -24.50 9.66
N ARG A 68 -7.24 -25.46 8.74
CA ARG A 68 -8.11 -25.36 7.58
C ARG A 68 -9.58 -25.23 7.99
N GLU A 69 -10.02 -25.97 9.00
CA GLU A 69 -11.36 -25.84 9.58
C GLU A 69 -11.62 -24.42 10.11
N GLN A 70 -10.65 -23.79 10.79
CA GLN A 70 -10.79 -22.41 11.29
C GLN A 70 -10.90 -21.38 10.16
N LEU A 71 -10.13 -21.57 9.08
CA LEU A 71 -10.22 -20.73 7.88
C LEU A 71 -11.57 -20.92 7.17
N GLN A 72 -12.06 -22.15 7.03
CA GLN A 72 -13.35 -22.46 6.42
C GLN A 72 -14.53 -21.95 7.26
N ALA A 73 -14.40 -21.99 8.60
CA ALA A 73 -15.38 -21.44 9.53
C ALA A 73 -15.41 -19.90 9.53
N GLY A 74 -14.42 -19.24 8.91
CA GLY A 74 -14.32 -17.79 8.86
C GLY A 74 -13.93 -17.17 10.20
N THR A 75 -13.34 -17.94 11.14
CA THR A 75 -12.84 -17.42 12.42
C THR A 75 -11.80 -16.31 12.18
N TYR A 76 -11.02 -16.44 11.11
CA TYR A 76 -10.06 -15.46 10.62
C TYR A 76 -9.76 -15.71 9.13
N ASP A 77 -9.06 -14.77 8.51
CA ASP A 77 -8.65 -14.85 7.10
C ASP A 77 -7.18 -15.30 6.92
N LEU A 78 -6.76 -15.45 5.66
CA LEU A 78 -5.36 -15.76 5.32
C LEU A 78 -4.38 -14.65 5.73
N GLY A 79 -4.85 -13.42 5.87
CA GLY A 79 -4.05 -12.29 6.34
C GLY A 79 -3.61 -12.49 7.79
N TYR A 80 -4.49 -13.02 8.64
CA TYR A 80 -4.14 -13.40 10.01
C TYR A 80 -3.06 -14.49 10.04
N VAL A 81 -3.13 -15.50 9.17
CA VAL A 81 -2.11 -16.56 9.11
C VAL A 81 -0.73 -15.99 8.85
N ARG A 82 -0.61 -15.08 7.87
CA ARG A 82 0.64 -14.38 7.57
C ARG A 82 1.11 -13.51 8.73
N TYR A 83 0.20 -12.75 9.35
CA TYR A 83 0.52 -11.93 10.53
C TYR A 83 1.08 -12.76 11.68
N VAL A 84 0.50 -13.94 11.96
CA VAL A 84 0.97 -14.86 12.99
C VAL A 84 2.38 -15.36 12.66
N LEU A 85 2.63 -15.77 11.42
CA LEU A 85 3.96 -16.25 11.00
C LEU A 85 5.03 -15.18 11.19
N ASP A 86 4.76 -13.95 10.75
CA ASP A 86 5.68 -12.81 10.88
C ASP A 86 5.94 -12.47 12.36
N THR A 87 4.86 -12.38 13.15
CA THR A 87 4.93 -12.01 14.57
C THR A 87 5.68 -13.05 15.38
N VAL A 88 5.37 -14.33 15.20
CA VAL A 88 6.02 -15.41 15.94
C VAL A 88 7.47 -15.58 15.48
N SER A 89 7.77 -15.41 14.19
CA SER A 89 9.16 -15.41 13.70
C SER A 89 9.98 -14.30 14.34
N ALA A 90 9.44 -13.08 14.43
CA ALA A 90 10.09 -11.98 15.11
C ALA A 90 10.30 -12.26 16.61
N GLN A 91 9.31 -12.84 17.29
CA GLN A 91 9.42 -13.21 18.72
C GLN A 91 10.42 -14.34 18.97
N ALA A 92 10.59 -15.27 18.01
CA ALA A 92 11.60 -16.31 18.09
C ALA A 92 13.00 -15.72 17.95
N LYS A 93 13.20 -14.78 17.01
CA LYS A 93 14.48 -14.06 16.82
C LYS A 93 14.91 -13.26 18.05
N THR A 94 13.96 -12.74 18.82
CA THR A 94 14.25 -12.01 20.08
C THR A 94 14.34 -12.92 21.31
N GLY A 95 14.19 -14.24 21.16
CA GLY A 95 14.23 -15.20 22.25
C GLY A 95 12.98 -15.25 23.14
N LYS A 96 11.95 -14.44 22.85
CA LYS A 96 10.66 -14.45 23.58
C LYS A 96 9.89 -15.76 23.36
N VAL A 97 10.11 -16.43 22.23
CA VAL A 97 9.51 -17.73 21.91
C VAL A 97 10.61 -18.76 21.67
N GLN A 98 10.62 -19.82 22.48
CA GLN A 98 11.57 -20.94 22.31
C GLN A 98 11.12 -21.96 21.25
N LYS A 99 9.81 -22.15 21.06
CA LYS A 99 9.24 -23.13 20.12
C LYS A 99 8.30 -22.45 19.13
N GLN A 100 8.85 -22.05 17.99
CA GLN A 100 8.12 -21.32 16.93
C GLN A 100 6.87 -22.06 16.46
N GLY A 101 6.99 -23.33 16.05
CA GLY A 101 5.86 -24.12 15.57
C GLY A 101 4.72 -24.27 16.59
N GLY A 102 5.07 -24.48 17.87
CA GLY A 102 4.07 -24.55 18.94
C GLY A 102 3.32 -23.22 19.16
N ALA A 103 4.04 -22.10 19.07
CA ALA A 103 3.45 -20.77 19.18
C ALA A 103 2.55 -20.44 17.98
N VAL A 104 2.98 -20.75 16.75
CA VAL A 104 2.16 -20.56 15.54
C VAL A 104 0.88 -21.40 15.64
N PHE A 105 0.98 -22.68 15.97
CA PHE A 105 -0.20 -23.54 16.12
C PHE A 105 -1.17 -23.00 17.18
N LYS A 106 -0.65 -22.58 18.34
CA LYS A 106 -1.48 -22.01 19.41
C LYS A 106 -2.15 -20.70 18.98
N ALA A 107 -1.46 -19.86 18.21
CA ALA A 107 -2.02 -18.59 17.71
C ALA A 107 -3.14 -18.83 16.70
N LEU A 108 -2.98 -19.80 15.81
CA LEU A 108 -3.97 -20.16 14.79
C LEU A 108 -5.17 -20.94 15.36
N THR A 109 -5.00 -21.67 16.46
CA THR A 109 -6.10 -22.46 17.05
C THR A 109 -6.79 -21.79 18.23
N LYS A 110 -6.07 -21.00 19.03
CA LYS A 110 -6.61 -20.29 20.19
C LYS A 110 -6.85 -18.81 19.94
N GLY A 111 -6.41 -18.28 18.80
CA GLY A 111 -6.72 -16.90 18.40
C GLY A 111 -6.11 -15.82 19.30
N TYR A 112 -5.08 -16.11 20.10
CA TYR A 112 -4.57 -15.13 21.07
C TYR A 112 -3.90 -13.89 20.44
N LEU A 113 -3.57 -13.93 19.15
CA LEU A 113 -3.07 -12.79 18.38
C LEU A 113 -4.16 -12.11 17.54
N LEU A 114 -5.40 -12.61 17.58
CA LEU A 114 -6.46 -12.16 16.69
C LEU A 114 -6.91 -10.73 16.99
N GLU A 115 -7.03 -10.37 18.27
CA GLU A 115 -7.35 -9.00 18.68
C GLU A 115 -6.26 -8.01 18.24
N ASP A 116 -4.99 -8.38 18.41
CA ASP A 116 -3.87 -7.55 17.97
C ASP A 116 -3.86 -7.40 16.45
N TYR A 117 -4.13 -8.48 15.70
CA TYR A 117 -4.28 -8.44 14.25
C TYR A 117 -5.41 -7.48 13.83
N GLN A 118 -6.58 -7.59 14.43
CA GLN A 118 -7.71 -6.69 14.17
C GLN A 118 -7.34 -5.23 14.48
N ARG A 119 -6.62 -4.97 15.58
CA ARG A 119 -6.11 -3.64 15.90
C ARG A 119 -5.13 -3.13 14.84
N THR A 120 -4.28 -3.99 14.28
CA THR A 120 -3.37 -3.59 13.18
C THR A 120 -4.11 -3.31 11.88
N GLN A 121 -5.21 -4.04 11.59
CA GLN A 121 -6.08 -3.76 10.45
C GLN A 121 -6.85 -2.44 10.59
N GLN A 122 -7.13 -2.03 11.83
CA GLN A 122 -7.71 -0.72 12.14
C GLN A 122 -6.67 0.40 12.26
N ALA A 123 -5.37 0.08 12.18
CA ALA A 123 -4.27 1.03 12.31
C ALA A 123 -3.68 1.63 11.00
N PRO A 124 -4.29 1.58 9.79
CA PRO A 124 -3.70 2.24 8.62
C PRO A 124 -3.59 3.77 8.79
N ALA A 125 -4.23 4.35 9.82
CA ALA A 125 -4.12 5.75 10.17
C ALA A 125 -2.75 6.18 10.73
N ARG A 126 -1.93 5.29 11.32
CA ARG A 126 -0.74 5.76 12.10
C ARG A 126 0.47 6.10 11.23
N VAL A 127 0.73 5.34 10.18
CA VAL A 127 1.87 5.58 9.26
C VAL A 127 1.57 6.73 8.29
N GLN A 128 0.31 6.87 7.86
CA GLN A 128 -0.11 8.01 7.04
C GLN A 128 -0.14 9.32 7.85
N ARG A 129 -0.51 9.28 9.14
CA ARG A 129 -0.47 10.48 10.01
C ARG A 129 0.94 11.02 10.21
N THR A 130 1.96 10.17 10.38
CA THR A 130 3.34 10.64 10.57
C THR A 130 3.93 11.21 9.28
N ALA A 131 3.68 10.57 8.13
CA ALA A 131 4.08 11.10 6.83
C ALA A 131 3.39 12.44 6.51
N ASN A 132 2.07 12.54 6.77
CA ASN A 132 1.32 13.79 6.58
C ASN A 132 1.73 14.88 7.58
N ALA A 133 2.03 14.53 8.83
CA ALA A 133 2.50 15.49 9.84
C ALA A 133 3.89 16.04 9.49
N ALA A 134 4.81 15.18 9.03
CA ALA A 134 6.12 15.62 8.57
C ALA A 134 6.03 16.52 7.33
N ARG A 135 5.15 16.18 6.39
CA ARG A 135 4.88 16.98 5.18
C ARG A 135 4.24 18.34 5.52
N GLU A 136 3.32 18.37 6.47
CA GLU A 136 2.68 19.59 6.97
C GLU A 136 3.68 20.49 7.71
N GLN A 137 4.57 19.92 8.54
CA GLN A 137 5.64 20.67 9.19
C GLN A 137 6.60 21.30 8.17
N GLN A 138 6.95 20.55 7.11
CA GLN A 138 7.77 21.06 6.02
C GLN A 138 7.07 22.19 5.24
N ARG A 139 5.76 22.08 4.96
CA ARG A 139 4.98 23.16 4.36
C ARG A 139 5.00 24.42 5.21
N ARG A 140 4.77 24.30 6.52
CA ARG A 140 4.78 25.46 7.44
C ARG A 140 6.13 26.16 7.45
N LYS A 141 7.23 25.41 7.44
CA LYS A 141 8.58 25.97 7.38
C LYS A 141 8.81 26.74 6.08
N VAL A 142 8.51 26.13 4.93
CA VAL A 142 8.68 26.77 3.61
C VAL A 142 7.78 28.00 3.47
N SER A 143 6.54 27.94 3.97
CA SER A 143 5.64 29.10 4.00
C SER A 143 6.20 30.26 4.83
N GLY A 144 6.78 29.96 6.01
CA GLY A 144 7.41 30.98 6.86
C GLY A 144 8.61 31.62 6.17
N GLU A 145 9.49 30.83 5.57
CA GLU A 145 10.64 31.33 4.81
C GLU A 145 10.22 32.18 3.59
N LEU A 146 9.11 31.83 2.93
CA LEU A 146 8.54 32.61 1.82
C LEU A 146 8.03 33.97 2.31
N GLU A 147 7.35 34.00 3.46
CA GLU A 147 6.86 35.23 4.07
C GLU A 147 8.02 36.14 4.48
N ASP A 148 9.07 35.58 5.08
CA ASP A 148 10.26 36.32 5.46
C ASP A 148 10.99 36.87 4.23
N ALA A 149 11.14 36.08 3.16
CA ALA A 149 11.74 36.55 1.90
C ALA A 149 10.94 37.69 1.26
N ARG A 150 9.60 37.65 1.33
CA ARG A 150 8.73 38.75 0.87
C ARG A 150 8.90 40.01 1.72
N LYS A 151 9.03 39.87 3.04
CA LYS A 151 9.35 41.00 3.93
C LYS A 151 10.72 41.58 3.63
N SER A 152 11.72 40.74 3.35
CA SER A 152 13.05 41.19 2.90
C SER A 152 12.98 41.95 1.57
N LEU A 153 12.19 41.48 0.59
CA LEU A 153 12.00 42.19 -0.68
C LEU A 153 11.41 43.58 -0.45
N ALA A 154 10.35 43.67 0.36
CA ALA A 154 9.75 44.95 0.71
C ALA A 154 10.75 45.88 1.40
N PHE A 155 11.56 45.36 2.32
CA PHE A 155 12.62 46.12 2.98
C PHE A 155 13.67 46.63 1.98
N ILE A 156 14.14 45.81 1.04
CA ILE A 156 15.13 46.22 0.03
C ILE A 156 14.57 47.33 -0.87
N GLN A 157 13.28 47.28 -1.17
CA GLN A 157 12.61 48.30 -1.99
C GLN A 157 12.49 49.66 -1.28
N THR A 158 12.29 49.66 0.04
CA THR A 158 12.02 50.88 0.81
C THR A 158 13.21 51.42 1.61
N ALA A 159 14.20 50.58 1.92
CA ALA A 159 15.29 50.96 2.82
C ALA A 159 16.32 51.84 2.11
N ASP A 160 16.72 52.92 2.81
CA ASP A 160 17.70 53.90 2.34
C ASP A 160 19.12 53.33 2.20
N TYR A 161 19.39 52.17 2.81
CA TYR A 161 20.66 51.45 2.67
C TYR A 161 20.91 50.94 1.24
N TYR A 162 19.84 50.69 0.48
CA TYR A 162 19.94 50.27 -0.92
C TYR A 162 19.86 51.48 -1.84
N ASN A 163 20.87 51.66 -2.69
CA ASN A 163 20.98 52.73 -3.67
C ASN A 163 20.67 52.21 -5.08
N ALA A 164 20.66 53.11 -6.08
CA ALA A 164 20.32 52.76 -7.46
C ALA A 164 21.25 51.69 -8.08
N GLU A 165 22.46 51.53 -7.56
CA GLU A 165 23.46 50.59 -8.08
C GLU A 165 23.32 49.18 -7.48
N ASN A 166 23.06 49.07 -6.16
CA ASN A 166 23.00 47.78 -5.47
C ASN A 166 21.58 47.21 -5.32
N ARG A 167 20.54 48.05 -5.40
CA ARG A 167 19.14 47.65 -5.22
C ARG A 167 18.65 46.66 -6.28
N PRO A 168 18.93 46.83 -7.59
CA PRO A 168 18.45 45.88 -8.60
C PRO A 168 19.01 44.47 -8.41
N GLY A 169 20.30 44.35 -8.06
CA GLY A 169 20.93 43.05 -7.81
C GLY A 169 20.33 42.33 -6.59
N ALA A 170 20.12 43.07 -5.50
CA ALA A 170 19.51 42.54 -4.28
C ALA A 170 18.03 42.13 -4.49
N ILE A 171 17.27 42.87 -5.30
CA ILE A 171 15.90 42.51 -5.68
C ILE A 171 15.88 41.19 -6.45
N VAL A 172 16.72 41.06 -7.49
CA VAL A 172 16.77 39.83 -8.32
C VAL A 172 17.13 38.61 -7.48
N GLU A 173 18.08 38.74 -6.55
CA GLU A 173 18.48 37.63 -5.67
C GLU A 173 17.32 37.17 -4.77
N VAL A 174 16.58 38.12 -4.16
CA VAL A 174 15.45 37.80 -3.29
C VAL A 174 14.24 37.29 -4.08
N GLU A 175 13.98 37.82 -5.27
CA GLU A 175 12.93 37.31 -6.17
C GLU A 175 13.21 35.87 -6.63
N ALA A 176 14.45 35.55 -6.99
CA ALA A 176 14.85 34.19 -7.32
C ALA A 176 14.65 33.23 -6.13
N LYS A 177 14.94 33.69 -4.91
CA LYS A 177 14.69 32.92 -3.67
C LYS A 177 13.19 32.70 -3.44
N ILE A 178 12.35 33.72 -3.64
CA ILE A 178 10.89 33.61 -3.54
C ILE A 178 10.34 32.60 -4.56
N ALA A 179 10.80 32.65 -5.80
CA ALA A 179 10.37 31.72 -6.85
C ALA A 179 10.70 30.25 -6.47
N LYS A 180 11.92 30.00 -5.98
CA LYS A 180 12.35 28.68 -5.53
C LYS A 180 11.50 28.15 -4.36
N LEU A 181 11.23 28.98 -3.35
CA LEU A 181 10.40 28.60 -2.20
C LEU A 181 8.94 28.34 -2.61
N ALA A 182 8.41 29.11 -3.56
CA ALA A 182 7.07 28.92 -4.09
C ALA A 182 6.94 27.58 -4.85
N GLU A 183 7.95 27.22 -5.65
CA GLU A 183 7.99 25.93 -6.35
C GLU A 183 8.05 24.75 -5.35
N GLN A 184 8.90 24.84 -4.33
CA GLN A 184 8.98 23.84 -3.27
C GLN A 184 7.65 23.66 -2.55
N LEU A 185 6.91 24.74 -2.29
CA LEU A 185 5.59 24.67 -1.67
C LEU A 185 4.54 24.01 -2.57
N HIS A 186 4.63 24.22 -3.89
CA HIS A 186 3.77 23.56 -4.87
C HIS A 186 4.02 22.04 -4.91
N GLN A 187 5.29 21.62 -4.94
CA GLN A 187 5.68 20.20 -4.89
C GLN A 187 5.23 19.54 -3.58
N LEU A 188 5.23 20.27 -2.46
CA LEU A 188 4.74 19.78 -1.18
C LEU A 188 3.20 19.72 -1.07
N SER A 189 2.46 20.21 -2.06
CA SER A 189 0.98 20.23 -2.07
C SER A 189 0.33 19.18 -2.97
N GLY A 190 1.08 18.50 -3.86
CA GLY A 190 0.59 17.42 -4.74
C GLY A 190 0.91 16.02 -4.23
#